data_AF-A0A8S3ZQZ1-F1
#
_entry.id   AF-A0A8S3ZQZ1-F1
#
_cell.length_a   1.000
_cell.length_b   1.000
_cell.length_c   1.000
_cell.angle_alpha   90.00
_cell.angle_beta   90.00
_cell.angle_gamma   90.00
#
_symmetry.space_group_name_H-M   'P 1'
#
loop_
_entity.id
_entity.type
_entity.pdbx_description
1 polymer ?
#
loop_
_entity_poly.entity_id
_entity_poly.type
_entity_poly.pdbx_seq_one_letter_code
_entity_poly.pdbx_strand_id
1 'polypeptide(L)'
;MAAPTRAGILSLYKKMLKESKQITKFHSGNFGPIANRNYLYMCVCCLFHRMYYLRRIKDAFKENKNVTDTAQVQTLTEKAKKNLDVLKRQALISQMYGSGKLVIESQAARNKSQ
;
A
#
# COMPACT_ATOMS: atom_id res chain seq x y z
N MET A 1 -13.12 -18.05 22.82
CA MET A 1 -13.11 -17.27 21.56
C MET A 1 -12.87 -18.24 20.41
N ALA A 2 -13.67 -18.18 19.34
CA ALA A 2 -13.52 -19.13 18.23
C ALA A 2 -12.15 -18.97 17.55
N ALA A 3 -11.47 -20.09 17.28
CA ALA A 3 -10.21 -20.08 16.56
C ALA A 3 -10.38 -19.42 15.19
N PRO A 4 -9.43 -18.59 14.74
CA PRO A 4 -9.53 -17.89 13.45
C PRO A 4 -9.57 -18.92 12.32
N THR A 5 -10.67 -18.92 11.57
CA THR A 5 -10.83 -19.81 10.42
C THR A 5 -9.87 -19.41 9.30
N ARG A 6 -9.40 -20.39 8.52
CA ARG A 6 -8.53 -20.15 7.35
C ARG A 6 -9.12 -19.11 6.38
N ALA A 7 -10.45 -19.12 6.20
CA ALA A 7 -11.17 -18.13 5.41
C ALA A 7 -11.03 -16.71 5.99
N GLY A 8 -11.13 -16.56 7.31
CA GLY A 8 -10.91 -15.30 8.01
C GLY A 8 -9.50 -14.75 7.78
N ILE A 9 -8.48 -15.60 7.89
CA ILE A 9 -7.07 -15.22 7.65
C ILE A 9 -6.85 -14.76 6.20
N LEU A 10 -7.40 -15.49 5.22
CA LEU A 10 -7.30 -15.12 3.80
C LEU A 10 -8.05 -13.83 3.48
N SER A 11 -9.20 -13.59 4.11
CA SER A 11 -9.94 -12.33 3.96
C SER A 11 -9.13 -11.14 4.50
N LEU A 12 -8.47 -11.32 5.66
CA LEU A 12 -7.61 -10.32 6.27
C LEU A 12 -6.40 -10.01 5.38
N TYR A 13 -5.74 -11.06 4.87
CA TYR A 13 -4.63 -10.92 3.92
C TYR A 13 -5.02 -10.13 2.67
N LYS A 14 -6.13 -10.48 2.02
CA LYS A 14 -6.64 -9.75 0.84
C LYS A 14 -6.94 -8.28 1.17
N LYS A 15 -7.52 -8.02 2.34
CA LYS A 15 -7.83 -6.67 2.81
C LYS A 15 -6.56 -5.85 3.02
N MET A 16 -5.55 -6.40 3.68
CA MET A 16 -4.24 -5.73 3.86
C MET A 16 -3.56 -5.42 2.52
N LEU A 17 -3.60 -6.36 1.57
CA LEU A 17 -3.05 -6.13 0.23
C LEU A 17 -3.79 -5.01 -0.51
N LYS A 18 -5.12 -4.94 -0.39
CA LYS A 18 -5.92 -3.86 -0.99
C LYS A 18 -5.55 -2.50 -0.40
N GLU A 19 -5.42 -2.42 0.92
CA GLU A 19 -5.09 -1.17 1.63
C GLU A 19 -3.69 -0.67 1.26
N SER A 20 -2.70 -1.58 1.20
CA SER A 20 -1.32 -1.22 0.86
C SER A 20 -1.15 -0.60 -0.53
N LYS A 21 -2.05 -0.91 -1.48
CA LYS A 21 -2.05 -0.30 -2.82
C LYS A 21 -2.50 1.16 -2.80
N GLN A 22 -3.34 1.54 -1.83
CA GLN A 22 -3.91 2.90 -1.76
C GLN A 22 -2.90 3.95 -1.26
N ILE A 23 -1.81 3.54 -0.61
CA ILE A 23 -0.74 4.41 -0.10
C ILE A 23 0.04 5.10 -1.25
N THR A 24 -0.18 4.73 -2.52
CA THR A 24 0.58 5.27 -3.67
C THR A 24 -0.19 6.18 -4.61
N LYS A 25 -1.23 6.89 -4.16
CA LYS A 25 -1.85 7.91 -5.01
C LYS A 25 -1.05 9.23 -5.08
N PHE A 26 0.27 9.14 -5.23
CA PHE A 26 0.96 10.22 -5.93
C PHE A 26 0.71 9.96 -7.41
N HIS A 27 -0.25 10.70 -7.99
CA HIS A 27 -0.50 10.63 -9.42
C HIS A 27 0.81 11.01 -10.12
N SER A 28 1.49 10.02 -10.68
CA SER A 28 2.45 10.21 -11.75
C SER A 28 1.67 10.70 -12.99
N GLY A 29 1.17 11.93 -12.92
CA GLY A 29 0.77 12.69 -14.09
C GLY A 29 2.03 12.91 -14.90
N ASN A 30 2.23 12.09 -15.92
CA ASN A 30 3.19 12.25 -17.02
C ASN A 30 4.40 13.13 -16.69
N PHE A 31 5.30 12.69 -15.81
CA PHE A 31 6.69 13.13 -15.94
C PHE A 31 7.21 12.45 -17.21
N GLY A 32 7.12 13.17 -18.34
CA GLY A 32 7.84 12.81 -19.55
C GLY A 32 9.33 12.65 -19.25
N PRO A 33 10.12 12.05 -20.17
CA PRO A 33 11.51 11.69 -19.91
C PRO A 33 12.38 12.96 -19.87
N ILE A 34 12.33 13.73 -18.80
CA ILE A 34 13.32 14.77 -18.52
C ILE A 34 14.48 14.03 -17.87
N ALA A 35 15.38 13.56 -18.74
CA ALA A 35 16.67 12.99 -18.38
C ALA A 35 17.50 14.05 -17.64
N ASN A 36 17.36 14.12 -16.31
CA ASN A 36 18.38 14.68 -15.45
C ASN A 36 18.59 13.74 -14.25
N ARG A 37 19.84 13.28 -14.12
CA ARG A 37 20.32 12.19 -13.27
C ARG A 37 19.97 12.35 -11.78
N ASN A 38 19.61 13.57 -11.34
CA ASN A 38 19.23 13.90 -9.97
C ASN A 38 17.76 13.59 -9.59
N TYR A 39 16.85 13.41 -10.55
CA TYR A 39 15.43 13.06 -10.24
C TYR A 39 15.16 11.56 -10.12
N LEU A 40 16.15 10.71 -10.44
CA LEU A 40 16.01 9.26 -10.33
C LEU A 40 15.79 8.82 -8.87
N TYR A 41 16.31 9.56 -7.89
CA TYR A 41 16.14 9.26 -6.46
C TYR A 41 14.71 9.48 -5.94
N MET A 42 13.94 10.40 -6.53
CA MET A 42 12.54 10.64 -6.13
C MET A 42 11.59 9.56 -6.65
N CYS A 43 11.88 8.97 -7.82
CA CYS A 43 11.10 7.87 -8.37
C CYS A 43 11.31 6.54 -7.59
N VAL A 44 12.51 6.34 -7.02
CA VAL A 44 12.83 5.16 -6.20
C VAL A 44 12.14 5.21 -4.82
N CYS A 45 11.97 6.40 -4.24
CA CYS A 45 11.43 6.54 -2.88
C CYS A 45 9.91 6.22 -2.78
N CYS A 46 9.11 6.61 -3.79
CA CYS A 46 7.68 6.25 -3.83
C CYS A 46 7.45 4.75 -4.05
N LEU A 47 8.31 4.09 -4.84
CA LEU A 47 8.26 2.64 -5.04
C LEU A 47 8.64 1.89 -3.75
N PHE A 48 9.58 2.42 -2.96
CA PHE A 48 10.09 1.77 -1.76
C PHE A 48 8.98 1.48 -0.73
N HIS A 49 8.13 2.45 -0.36
CA HIS A 49 7.10 2.21 0.66
C HIS A 49 6.04 1.19 0.22
N ARG A 50 5.55 1.27 -1.03
CA ARG A 50 4.57 0.29 -1.55
C ARG A 50 5.16 -1.11 -1.63
N MET A 51 6.36 -1.22 -2.19
CA MET A 51 7.06 -2.50 -2.31
C MET A 51 7.37 -3.07 -0.93
N TYR A 52 7.77 -2.22 0.03
CA TYR A 52 8.02 -2.61 1.41
C TYR A 52 6.77 -3.19 2.07
N TYR A 53 5.62 -2.49 2.03
CA TYR A 53 4.39 -3.00 2.64
C TYR A 53 3.92 -4.30 1.97
N LEU A 54 3.90 -4.35 0.63
CA LEU A 54 3.51 -5.56 -0.10
C LEU A 54 4.42 -6.75 0.20
N ARG A 55 5.74 -6.53 0.21
CA ARG A 55 6.73 -7.55 0.51
C ARG A 55 6.61 -8.02 1.96
N ARG A 56 6.56 -7.08 2.91
CA ARG A 56 6.46 -7.39 4.35
C ARG A 56 5.21 -8.19 4.70
N ILE A 57 4.07 -7.87 4.09
CA ILE A 57 2.82 -8.63 4.27
C ILE A 57 2.99 -10.05 3.69
N LYS A 58 3.48 -10.18 2.46
CA LYS A 58 3.67 -11.50 1.84
C LYS A 58 4.64 -12.37 2.63
N ASP A 59 5.77 -11.82 3.05
CA ASP A 59 6.82 -12.53 3.79
C ASP A 59 6.29 -12.99 5.16
N ALA A 60 5.64 -12.09 5.92
CA ALA A 60 5.04 -12.45 7.20
C ALA A 60 3.98 -13.56 7.09
N PHE A 61 3.11 -13.51 6.07
CA PHE A 61 2.13 -14.56 5.85
C PHE A 61 2.74 -15.85 5.26
N LYS A 62 3.93 -15.80 4.66
CA LYS A 62 4.65 -16.97 4.15
C LYS A 62 5.41 -17.71 5.24
N GLU A 63 6.08 -16.96 6.12
CA GLU A 63 6.81 -17.49 7.28
C GLU A 63 5.86 -18.20 8.25
N ASN A 64 4.66 -17.63 8.49
CA ASN A 64 3.71 -18.16 9.46
C ASN A 64 2.72 -19.22 8.89
N LYS A 65 2.96 -19.78 7.69
CA LYS A 65 2.05 -20.78 7.08
C LYS A 65 2.05 -22.11 7.82
N ASN A 66 3.18 -22.49 8.39
CA ASN A 66 3.40 -23.79 9.00
C ASN A 66 3.09 -23.80 10.51
N VAL A 67 2.59 -22.69 11.06
CA VAL A 67 2.25 -22.59 12.48
C VAL A 67 0.91 -23.30 12.72
N THR A 68 0.96 -24.41 13.44
CA THR A 68 -0.22 -25.24 13.75
C THR A 68 -0.86 -24.87 15.10
N ASP A 69 -0.14 -24.16 15.96
CA ASP A 69 -0.62 -23.79 17.29
C ASP A 69 -1.69 -22.69 17.22
N THR A 70 -2.90 -23.04 17.68
CA THR A 70 -4.07 -22.16 17.66
C THR A 70 -3.88 -20.88 18.47
N ALA A 71 -3.12 -20.90 19.57
CA ALA A 71 -2.86 -19.73 20.41
C ALA A 71 -1.94 -18.72 19.71
N GLN A 72 -0.90 -19.24 19.05
CA GLN A 72 0.01 -18.41 18.24
C GLN A 72 -0.69 -17.82 17.03
N VAL A 73 -1.55 -18.59 16.34
CA VAL A 73 -2.34 -18.08 15.21
C VAL A 73 -3.27 -16.94 15.64
N GLN A 74 -3.88 -17.02 16.82
CA GLN A 74 -4.69 -15.93 17.37
C GLN A 74 -3.84 -14.67 17.58
N THR A 75 -2.70 -14.79 18.23
CA THR A 75 -1.76 -13.68 18.49
C THR A 75 -1.29 -13.02 17.19
N LEU A 76 -0.95 -13.83 16.18
CA LEU A 76 -0.54 -13.35 14.86
C LEU A 76 -1.69 -12.65 14.12
N THR A 77 -2.91 -13.16 14.25
CA THR A 77 -4.10 -12.56 13.66
C THR A 77 -4.40 -11.20 14.29
N GLU A 78 -4.25 -11.07 15.61
CA GLU A 78 -4.37 -9.79 16.30
C GLU A 78 -3.29 -8.79 15.88
N LYS A 79 -2.04 -9.25 15.76
CA LYS A 79 -0.94 -8.45 15.21
C LYS A 79 -1.25 -7.97 13.79
N ALA A 80 -1.80 -8.84 12.94
CA ALA A 80 -2.20 -8.48 11.58
C ALA A 80 -3.33 -7.44 11.56
N LYS A 81 -4.31 -7.53 12.47
CA LYS A 81 -5.36 -6.51 12.64
C LYS A 81 -4.78 -5.15 13.03
N LYS A 82 -3.86 -5.11 14.00
CA LYS A 82 -3.16 -3.87 14.40
C LYS A 82 -2.39 -3.26 13.22
N ASN A 83 -1.67 -4.08 12.44
CA ASN A 83 -0.96 -3.64 11.25
C ASN A 83 -1.89 -3.09 10.17
N LEU A 84 -3.08 -3.68 10.01
CA LEU A 84 -4.10 -3.19 9.08
C LEU A 84 -4.56 -1.79 9.46
N ASP A 85 -4.73 -1.49 10.75
CA ASP A 85 -5.13 -0.15 11.19
C ASP A 85 -4.01 0.88 10.98
N VAL A 86 -2.73 0.49 11.13
CA VAL A 86 -1.59 1.33 10.73
C VAL A 86 -1.63 1.62 9.22
N LEU A 87 -1.89 0.61 8.39
CA LEU A 87 -1.99 0.79 6.92
C LEU A 87 -3.11 1.76 6.54
N LYS A 88 -4.27 1.68 7.18
CA LYS A 88 -5.38 2.64 6.95
C LYS A 88 -4.96 4.07 7.29
N ARG A 89 -4.30 4.27 8.45
CA ARG A 89 -3.81 5.60 8.85
C ARG A 89 -2.80 6.14 7.83
N GLN A 90 -1.88 5.31 7.37
CA GLN A 90 -0.93 5.68 6.33
C GLN A 90 -1.60 6.02 5.00
N ALA A 91 -2.64 5.27 4.62
CA ALA A 91 -3.43 5.58 3.44
C ALA A 91 -4.17 6.92 3.57
N LEU A 92 -4.73 7.23 4.75
CA LEU A 92 -5.37 8.52 5.03
C LEU A 92 -4.36 9.68 4.97
N ILE A 93 -3.21 9.55 5.61
CA ILE A 93 -2.13 10.55 5.55
C ILE A 93 -1.69 10.77 4.10
N SER A 94 -1.51 9.69 3.34
CA SER A 94 -1.18 9.78 1.91
C SER A 94 -2.25 10.47 1.08
N GLN A 95 -3.53 10.39 1.46
CA GLN A 95 -4.61 11.12 0.78
C GLN A 95 -4.64 12.59 1.18
N MET A 96 -4.40 12.90 2.45
CA MET A 96 -4.38 14.28 2.96
C MET A 96 -3.23 15.10 2.38
N TYR A 97 -2.05 14.48 2.24
CA TYR A 97 -0.84 15.12 1.70
C TYR A 97 -0.53 14.68 0.26
N GLY A 98 -1.46 13.96 -0.38
CA GLY A 98 -1.32 13.62 -1.80
C GLY A 98 -1.34 14.90 -2.61
N SER A 99 -0.37 15.08 -3.51
CA SER A 99 -0.36 16.25 -4.39
C SER A 99 -1.64 16.25 -5.24
N GLY A 100 -2.46 17.29 -5.07
CA GLY A 100 -3.58 17.52 -5.97
C GLY A 100 -3.11 17.70 -7.41
N LYS A 101 -3.99 17.42 -8.37
CA LYS A 101 -3.73 17.68 -9.79
C LYS A 101 -3.36 19.15 -9.96
N LEU A 102 -2.19 19.44 -10.50
CA LEU A 102 -1.74 20.82 -10.68
C LEU A 102 -2.66 21.52 -11.71
N VAL A 103 -2.87 22.82 -11.55
CA VAL A 103 -3.72 23.61 -12.47
C VAL A 103 -3.27 23.43 -13.94
N ILE A 104 -1.96 23.30 -14.16
CA ILE A 104 -1.35 23.07 -15.47
C ILE A 104 -1.77 21.72 -16.08
N GLU A 105 -1.90 20.67 -15.26
CA GLU A 105 -2.37 19.36 -15.71
C GLU A 105 -3.87 19.35 -16.04
N SER A 106 -4.65 20.27 -15.44
CA SER A 106 -6.07 20.43 -15.73
C SER A 106 -6.30 21.14 -17.07
N GLN A 107 -5.47 22.14 -17.39
CA GLN A 107 -5.54 22.90 -18.64
C GLN A 107 -5.07 22.07 -19.84
N ALA A 108 -4.00 21.28 -19.70
CA ALA A 108 -3.52 20.40 -20.76
C ALA A 108 -4.53 19.32 -21.19
N ALA A 109 -5.43 18.89 -20.29
CA ALA A 109 -6.51 17.95 -20.62
C ALA A 109 -7.66 18.63 -21.38
N ARG A 110 -7.98 19.89 -21.04
CA ARG A 110 -9.02 20.68 -21.71
C ARG A 110 -8.64 20.99 -23.16
N ASN A 111 -7.38 21.31 -23.42
CA ASN A 111 -6.90 21.66 -24.77
C ASN A 111 -6.77 20.46 -25.73
N LYS A 112 -6.84 19.22 -25.23
CA LYS A 112 -6.87 18.00 -26.07
C LYS A 112 -8.29 17.62 -26.54
N SER A 113 -9.30 18.31 -26.04
CA SER A 113 -10.72 18.07 -26.33
C SER A 113 -11.28 19.05 -27.37
N GLN A 114 -10.43 19.96 -27.87
CA GLN A 114 -10.72 20.96 -28.89
C GLN A 114 -9.91 20.66 -30.14
#